data_AF-A0A2I8VGU4-F1
#
_entry.id   AF-A0A2I8VGU4-F1
#
_cell.length_a   1.000
_cell.length_b   1.000
_cell.length_c   1.000
_cell.angle_alpha   90.00
_cell.angle_beta   90.00
_cell.angle_gamma   90.00
#
_symmetry.space_group_name_H-M   'P 1'
#
loop_
_entity.id
_entity.type
_entity.pdbx_description
1 polymer ?
#
loop_
_entity_poly.entity_id
_entity_poly.type
_entity_poly.pdbx_seq_one_letter_code
_entity_poly.pdbx_strand_id
1 'polypeptide(L)'
;MAAQLADEPCEACTSEDEPLTEAEYAEYLAEIDGEVWEVVDDHHLEGTYAFDDFRDALEFTYEIGELAEEEWHHPDLHLAWGEVRVEMWTHKIDGLHKTDFVMAARMDRIHEQYAPDATSES
;
A
#
# COMPACT_ATOMS: atom_id res chain seq x y z
N MET A 1 7.19 2.65 -11.38
CA MET A 1 8.58 3.15 -11.21
C MET A 1 8.93 2.76 -9.80
N ALA A 2 9.78 1.75 -9.59
CA ALA A 2 10.06 1.25 -8.24
C ALA A 2 10.55 2.41 -7.35
N ALA A 3 9.68 2.83 -6.43
CA ALA A 3 9.92 3.95 -5.54
C ALA A 3 11.17 3.66 -4.70
N GLN A 4 12.05 4.65 -4.55
CA GLN A 4 13.15 4.56 -3.57
C GLN A 4 12.63 4.25 -2.16
N LEU A 5 11.37 4.64 -1.90
CA LEU A 5 10.66 4.40 -0.66
C LEU A 5 10.46 2.91 -0.33
N ALA A 6 10.31 2.03 -1.33
CA ALA A 6 10.13 0.60 -1.08
C ALA A 6 11.38 -0.07 -0.49
N ASP A 7 12.56 0.53 -0.68
CA ASP A 7 13.83 0.05 -0.12
C ASP A 7 14.14 0.63 1.27
N GLU A 8 13.31 1.55 1.76
CA GLU A 8 13.48 2.13 3.09
C GLU A 8 13.02 1.15 4.19
N PRO A 9 13.65 1.23 5.38
CA PRO A 9 13.24 0.41 6.51
C PRO A 9 11.83 0.79 6.99
N CYS A 10 11.04 -0.21 7.37
CA CYS A 10 9.79 -0.01 8.08
C CYS A 10 10.13 0.26 9.55
N GLU A 11 10.31 1.54 9.89
CA GLU A 11 10.61 1.92 11.27
C GLU A 11 9.32 1.90 12.10
N ALA A 12 9.34 1.16 13.21
CA ALA A 12 8.20 1.07 14.09
C ALA A 12 7.91 2.43 14.72
N CYS A 13 6.72 2.95 14.47
CA CYS A 13 6.20 4.14 15.12
C CYS A 13 6.19 3.97 16.66
N THR A 14 6.64 5.01 17.35
CA THR A 14 6.59 5.18 18.80
C THR A 14 5.32 5.91 19.22
N SER A 15 4.93 5.81 20.49
CA SER A 15 3.73 6.50 21.00
C SER A 15 3.90 8.01 21.12
N GLU A 16 5.08 8.53 20.77
CA GLU A 16 5.43 9.95 20.84
C GLU A 16 5.37 10.61 19.45
N ASP A 17 5.23 9.82 18.39
CA ASP A 17 5.09 10.33 17.02
C ASP A 17 3.70 10.94 16.82
N GLU A 18 3.65 12.02 16.03
CA GLU A 18 2.42 12.66 15.59
C GLU A 18 2.08 12.20 14.17
N PRO A 19 0.80 12.09 13.79
CA PRO A 19 0.42 11.83 12.41
C PRO A 19 1.01 12.87 11.45
N LEU A 20 1.42 12.41 10.28
CA LEU A 20 1.90 13.28 9.22
C LEU A 20 0.81 14.26 8.79
N THR A 21 1.20 15.51 8.57
CA THR A 21 0.34 16.54 7.98
C THR A 21 0.28 16.41 6.45
N GLU A 22 -0.71 17.06 5.82
CA GLU A 22 -0.84 17.13 4.35
C GLU A 22 0.47 17.50 3.65
N ALA A 23 1.17 18.50 4.18
CA ALA A 23 2.43 18.96 3.59
C ALA A 23 3.55 17.92 3.70
N GLU A 24 3.55 17.10 4.74
CA GLU A 24 4.57 16.07 4.97
C GLU A 24 4.28 14.80 4.18
N TYR A 25 3.03 14.31 4.22
CA TYR A 25 2.69 13.09 3.51
C TYR A 25 2.66 13.30 1.98
N ALA A 26 2.44 14.52 1.48
CA ALA A 26 2.44 14.81 0.06
C ALA A 26 3.77 14.46 -0.62
N GLU A 27 4.89 14.54 0.10
CA GLU A 27 6.19 14.15 -0.42
C GLU A 27 6.26 12.62 -0.63
N TYR A 28 5.75 11.83 0.32
CA TYR A 28 5.72 10.36 0.20
C TYR A 28 4.66 9.86 -0.78
N LEU A 29 3.50 10.51 -0.83
CA LEU A 29 2.44 10.19 -1.78
C LEU A 29 2.91 10.35 -3.24
N ALA A 30 3.80 11.33 -3.50
CA ALA A 30 4.39 11.53 -4.82
C ALA A 30 5.41 10.43 -5.21
N GLU A 31 5.83 9.59 -4.26
CA GLU A 31 6.77 8.48 -4.50
C GLU A 31 6.07 7.13 -4.72
N ILE A 32 4.78 6.99 -4.44
CA ILE A 32 4.02 5.75 -4.67
C ILE A 32 3.12 5.84 -5.91
N ASP A 33 2.51 4.73 -6.31
CA ASP A 33 1.62 4.70 -7.48
C ASP A 33 0.33 5.50 -7.23
N GLY A 34 0.28 6.73 -7.76
CA GLY A 34 -0.90 7.61 -7.65
C GLY A 34 -2.10 7.18 -8.51
N GLU A 35 -2.00 6.12 -9.32
CA GLU A 35 -3.17 5.48 -9.94
C GLU A 35 -3.83 4.46 -9.00
N VAL A 36 -3.07 3.93 -8.04
CA VAL A 36 -3.54 2.97 -7.04
C VAL A 36 -3.99 3.69 -5.78
N TRP A 37 -3.18 4.62 -5.28
CA TRP A 37 -3.28 5.14 -3.92
C TRP A 37 -3.84 6.56 -3.83
N GLU A 38 -4.69 6.78 -2.84
CA GLU A 38 -5.14 8.09 -2.40
C GLU A 38 -5.12 8.21 -0.87
N VAL A 39 -5.02 9.44 -0.37
CA VAL A 39 -5.19 9.75 1.06
C VAL A 39 -6.63 10.18 1.30
N VAL A 40 -7.30 9.50 2.23
CA VAL A 40 -8.69 9.78 2.60
C VAL A 40 -8.73 10.51 3.93
N ASP A 41 -9.43 11.65 3.94
CA ASP A 41 -9.69 12.50 5.10
C ASP A 41 -8.42 12.88 5.90
N ASP A 42 -7.28 13.05 5.23
CA ASP A 42 -5.96 13.31 5.83
C ASP A 42 -5.53 12.25 6.87
N HIS A 43 -6.12 11.05 6.83
CA HIS A 43 -6.03 10.07 7.92
C HIS A 43 -5.41 8.73 7.52
N HIS A 44 -5.76 8.20 6.35
CA HIS A 44 -5.34 6.86 5.94
C HIS A 44 -5.16 6.77 4.43
N LEU A 45 -4.40 5.76 4.00
CA LEU A 45 -4.29 5.40 2.60
C LEU A 45 -5.39 4.42 2.22
N GLU A 46 -6.06 4.67 1.10
CA GLU A 46 -6.86 3.68 0.39
C GLU A 46 -6.22 3.41 -0.97
N GLY A 47 -6.16 2.13 -1.37
CA GLY A 47 -5.69 1.75 -2.68
C GLY A 47 -6.41 0.54 -3.26
N THR A 48 -6.49 0.49 -4.59
CA THR A 48 -7.12 -0.65 -5.29
C THR A 48 -6.21 -1.19 -6.40
N TYR A 49 -5.77 -2.43 -6.24
CA TYR A 49 -5.02 -3.17 -7.26
C TYR A 49 -5.96 -3.98 -8.15
N ALA A 50 -5.74 -3.95 -9.46
CA ALA A 50 -6.52 -4.72 -10.44
C ALA A 50 -5.76 -5.96 -10.93
N PHE A 51 -6.52 -7.01 -11.29
CA PHE A 51 -6.01 -8.31 -11.73
C PHE A 51 -6.91 -8.89 -12.84
N ASP A 52 -6.34 -9.73 -13.72
CA ASP A 52 -7.09 -10.41 -14.78
C ASP A 52 -8.00 -11.54 -14.25
N ASP A 53 -7.62 -12.15 -13.12
CA ASP A 53 -8.39 -13.22 -12.50
C ASP A 53 -8.30 -13.23 -10.96
N PHE A 54 -9.13 -14.06 -10.32
CA PHE A 54 -9.17 -14.17 -8.86
C PHE A 54 -7.98 -14.90 -8.26
N ARG A 55 -7.31 -15.78 -9.01
CA ARG A 55 -6.17 -16.53 -8.48
C ARG A 55 -5.01 -15.59 -8.25
N ASP A 56 -4.75 -14.71 -9.21
CA ASP A 56 -3.64 -13.76 -9.12
C ASP A 56 -3.92 -12.70 -8.04
N ALA A 57 -5.16 -12.23 -7.91
CA ALA A 57 -5.60 -11.39 -6.79
C ALA A 57 -5.41 -12.08 -5.42
N LEU A 58 -5.72 -13.38 -5.31
CA LEU A 58 -5.54 -14.16 -4.09
C LEU A 58 -4.05 -14.35 -3.73
N GLU A 59 -3.20 -14.64 -4.72
CA GLU A 59 -1.76 -14.80 -4.50
C GLU A 59 -1.12 -13.47 -4.04
N PHE A 60 -1.48 -12.37 -4.69
CA PHE A 60 -1.07 -11.04 -4.27
C PHE A 60 -1.51 -10.73 -2.83
N THR A 61 -2.75 -11.05 -2.46
CA THR A 61 -3.25 -10.88 -1.08
C THR A 61 -2.42 -11.69 -0.08
N TYR A 62 -1.99 -12.90 -0.45
CA TYR A 62 -1.13 -13.74 0.38
C TYR A 62 0.26 -13.11 0.59
N GLU A 63 0.90 -12.61 -0.47
CA GLU A 63 2.20 -11.94 -0.38
C GLU A 63 2.14 -10.65 0.45
N ILE A 64 1.05 -9.86 0.34
CA ILE A 64 0.82 -8.73 1.25
C ILE A 64 0.73 -9.21 2.71
N GLY A 65 0.04 -10.32 2.96
CA GLY A 65 -0.05 -10.90 4.29
C GLY A 65 1.31 -11.29 4.87
N GLU A 66 2.18 -11.88 4.07
CA GLU A 66 3.56 -12.20 4.49
C GLU A 66 4.38 -10.93 4.78
N LEU A 67 4.28 -9.92 3.91
CA LEU A 67 4.93 -8.61 4.11
C LEU A 67 4.46 -7.94 5.41
N ALA A 68 3.15 -7.96 5.68
CA ALA A 68 2.56 -7.36 6.88
C ALA A 68 3.09 -7.99 8.18
N GLU A 69 3.24 -9.31 8.20
CA GLU A 69 3.79 -10.04 9.35
C GLU A 69 5.30 -9.83 9.51
N GLU A 70 6.05 -9.72 8.41
CA GLU A 70 7.48 -9.41 8.46
C GLU A 70 7.73 -8.04 9.07
N GLU A 71 6.96 -7.03 8.65
CA GLU A 71 7.11 -5.64 9.09
C GLU A 71 6.31 -5.30 10.35
N TRP A 72 5.51 -6.24 10.88
CA TRP A 72 4.62 -6.03 12.01
C TRP A 72 3.66 -4.83 11.82
N HIS A 73 3.22 -4.60 10.59
CA HIS A 73 2.35 -3.50 10.21
C HIS A 73 1.25 -4.01 9.27
N HIS A 74 0.00 -3.97 9.74
CA HIS A 74 -1.08 -4.77 9.14
C HIS A 74 -2.08 -3.87 8.43
N PRO A 75 -2.29 -4.04 7.11
CA PRO A 75 -3.37 -3.38 6.40
C PRO A 75 -4.71 -4.11 6.61
N ASP A 76 -5.79 -3.40 6.35
CA ASP A 76 -7.09 -4.01 6.09
C ASP A 76 -7.21 -4.37 4.60
N LEU A 77 -7.59 -5.62 4.31
CA LEU A 77 -7.62 -6.17 2.95
C LEU A 77 -9.01 -6.65 2.55
N HIS A 78 -9.46 -6.23 1.37
CA HIS A 78 -10.67 -6.72 0.73
C HIS A 78 -10.33 -7.39 -0.60
N LEU A 79 -10.38 -8.73 -0.63
CA LEU A 79 -10.20 -9.53 -1.83
C LEU A 79 -11.53 -9.75 -2.58
N ALA A 80 -11.57 -9.41 -3.87
CA ALA A 80 -12.71 -9.65 -4.76
C ALA A 80 -12.25 -10.18 -6.14
N TRP A 81 -13.19 -10.49 -7.03
CA TRP A 81 -12.84 -10.94 -8.39
C TRP A 81 -12.20 -9.80 -9.18
N GLY A 82 -10.92 -9.98 -9.52
CA GLY A 82 -10.15 -9.03 -10.33
C GLY A 82 -9.67 -7.78 -9.59
N GLU A 83 -9.81 -7.72 -8.26
CA GLU A 83 -9.31 -6.60 -7.48
C GLU A 83 -8.95 -6.97 -6.03
N VAL A 84 -7.99 -6.24 -5.46
CA VAL A 84 -7.68 -6.22 -4.03
C VAL A 84 -7.68 -4.77 -3.57
N ARG A 85 -8.58 -4.42 -2.65
CA ARG A 85 -8.58 -3.12 -1.99
C ARG A 85 -7.79 -3.20 -0.69
N VAL A 86 -7.04 -2.15 -0.42
CA VAL A 86 -6.15 -2.03 0.74
C VAL A 86 -6.45 -0.72 1.45
N GLU A 87 -6.62 -0.79 2.76
CA GLU A 87 -6.68 0.36 3.66
C GLU A 87 -5.50 0.27 4.64
N MET A 88 -4.74 1.36 4.81
CA MET A 88 -3.51 1.36 5.60
C MET A 88 -3.33 2.66 6.40
N TRP A 89 -3.11 2.52 7.70
CA TRP A 89 -2.68 3.60 8.59
C TRP A 89 -2.02 3.04 9.85
N THR A 90 -1.36 3.91 10.60
CA THR A 90 -0.74 3.55 11.86
C THR A 90 -1.72 3.72 13.03
N HIS A 91 -2.37 2.63 13.44
CA HIS A 91 -3.33 2.61 14.55
C HIS A 91 -2.81 3.23 15.87
N LYS A 92 -1.50 3.15 16.13
CA LYS A 92 -0.92 3.67 17.38
C LYS A 92 -1.09 5.18 17.51
N ILE A 93 -0.98 5.90 16.39
CA ILE A 93 -1.05 7.37 16.35
C ILE A 93 -2.37 7.87 15.74
N ASP A 94 -3.25 6.96 15.34
CA ASP A 94 -4.54 7.27 14.70
C ASP A 94 -4.37 8.19 13.48
N GLY A 95 -3.47 7.79 12.58
CA GLY A 95 -3.22 8.50 11.34
C GLY A 95 -2.02 7.97 10.56
N LEU A 96 -1.59 8.75 9.58
CA LEU A 96 -0.50 8.41 8.67
C LEU A 96 0.88 8.56 9.31
N HIS A 97 1.74 7.59 9.03
CA HIS A 97 3.17 7.58 9.29
C HIS A 97 3.92 7.22 8.01
N LYS A 98 5.22 7.52 7.94
CA LYS A 98 6.08 7.16 6.79
C LYS A 98 5.98 5.66 6.44
N THR A 99 5.89 4.81 7.47
CA THR A 99 5.73 3.35 7.37
C THR A 99 4.55 2.94 6.48
N ASP A 100 3.44 3.69 6.52
CA ASP A 100 2.26 3.41 5.70
C ASP A 100 2.60 3.54 4.20
N PHE A 101 3.37 4.56 3.83
CA PHE A 101 3.82 4.80 2.45
C PHE A 101 4.93 3.84 2.02
N VAL A 102 5.82 3.42 2.94
CA VAL A 102 6.82 2.37 2.67
C VAL A 102 6.13 1.05 2.35
N MET A 103 5.10 0.68 3.12
CA MET A 103 4.31 -0.51 2.86
C MET A 103 3.58 -0.41 1.52
N ALA A 104 2.93 0.72 1.23
CA ALA A 104 2.28 0.97 -0.07
C ALA A 104 3.25 0.78 -1.24
N ALA A 105 4.44 1.39 -1.17
CA ALA A 105 5.48 1.27 -2.19
C ALA A 105 5.97 -0.18 -2.41
N ARG A 106 6.01 -0.99 -1.35
CA ARG A 106 6.37 -2.41 -1.44
C ARG A 106 5.24 -3.24 -2.05
N MET A 107 3.99 -2.93 -1.73
CA MET A 107 2.83 -3.55 -2.37
C MET A 107 2.80 -3.23 -3.88
N ASP A 108 3.09 -1.99 -4.28
CA ASP A 108 3.25 -1.61 -5.69
C ASP A 108 4.28 -2.51 -6.38
N ARG A 109 5.44 -2.72 -5.76
CA ARG A 109 6.51 -3.58 -6.28
C ARG A 109 6.07 -5.04 -6.40
N ILE A 110 5.29 -5.56 -5.45
CA ILE A 110 4.73 -6.92 -5.55
C ILE A 110 3.74 -6.99 -6.72
N HIS A 111 2.90 -5.96 -6.88
CA HIS A 111 1.86 -5.89 -7.93
C HIS A 111 2.43 -5.87 -9.33
N GLU A 112 3.64 -5.34 -9.55
CA GLU A 112 4.33 -5.37 -10.85
C GLU A 112 4.44 -6.80 -11.45
N GLN A 113 4.35 -7.85 -10.62
CA GLN A 113 4.35 -9.25 -11.05
C GLN A 113 2.99 -9.74 -11.59
N TYR A 114 1.92 -9.03 -11.27
CA TYR A 114 0.51 -9.40 -11.51
C TYR A 114 -0.27 -8.36 -12.32
N ALA A 115 0.37 -7.25 -12.69
CA ALA A 115 -0.28 -6.17 -13.42
C ALA A 115 -0.96 -6.73 -14.69
N PRO A 116 -2.24 -6.39 -14.93
CA PRO A 116 -2.99 -6.98 -16.03
C PRO A 116 -2.32 -6.68 -17.37
N ASP A 117 -2.33 -7.67 -18.26
CA ASP A 117 -1.74 -7.50 -19.59
C ASP A 117 -2.49 -6.38 -20.33
N ALA A 118 -1.80 -5.29 -20.67
CA ALA A 118 -2.34 -4.21 -21.52
C ALA A 118 -2.68 -4.65 -22.96
N THR A 119 -2.71 -5.97 -23.21
CA THR A 119 -2.89 -6.60 -24.52
C THR A 119 -4.02 -7.64 -24.49
N SER A 120 -5.18 -7.30 -23.92
CA SER A 120 -6.40 -8.10 -24.11
C SER A 120 -7.63 -7.22 -24.37
N GLU A 121 -7.47 -6.27 -25.28
CA GLU A 121 -8.59 -5.78 -26.08
C GLU A 121 -8.35 -6.24 -27.53
N SER A 122 -9.02 -7.33 -27.92
CA SER A 122 -9.17 -7.78 -29.31
C SER A 122 -10.63 -7.66 -29.74
#